data_AF-A0A1W0X5W5-F1
#
_entry.id   AF-A0A1W0X5W5-F1
#
_cell.length_a   1.000
_cell.length_b   1.000
_cell.length_c   1.000
_cell.angle_alpha   90.00
_cell.angle_beta   90.00
_cell.angle_gamma   90.00
#
_symmetry.space_group_name_H-M   'P 1'
#
loop_
_entity.id
_entity.type
_entity.pdbx_description
1 polymer ?
#
loop_
_entity_poly.entity_id
_entity_poly.type
_entity_poly.pdbx_seq_one_letter_code
_entity_poly.pdbx_strand_id
1 'polypeptide(L)'
;MGRKLNLRAVSNLIRKNINKKAGNDTALSLVKPRGSSKLHTLGLVDAIEKDLSGPNPLTPSASSLKYGVSATTIARVISQDLEGKVRKKCRVHALSNKQAKQRLDRGPRLLRYINGRKWKNVVTIDEA
;
A
#
# COMPACT_ATOMS: atom_id res chain seq x y z
N MET A 1 22.66 -6.47 35.84
CA MET A 1 23.67 -5.57 35.23
C MET A 1 23.06 -4.21 34.98
N GLY A 2 23.35 -3.22 35.83
CA GLY A 2 22.84 -1.85 35.67
C GLY A 2 23.57 -1.11 34.55
N ARG A 3 22.83 -0.52 33.60
CA ARG A 3 23.42 0.35 32.58
C ARG A 3 24.01 1.58 33.26
N LYS A 4 25.34 1.70 33.29
CA LYS A 4 26.03 2.94 33.69
C LYS A 4 25.63 4.04 32.69
N LEU A 5 24.87 5.02 33.16
CA LEU A 5 24.55 6.21 32.37
C LEU A 5 25.81 7.09 32.25
N ASN A 6 26.11 7.53 31.03
CA ASN A 6 27.21 8.47 30.75
C ASN A 6 26.94 9.81 31.47
N LEU A 7 27.98 10.46 32.01
CA LEU A 7 27.92 11.78 32.66
C LEU A 7 27.11 12.81 31.85
N ARG A 8 27.22 12.78 30.53
CA ARG A 8 26.44 13.67 29.65
C ARG A 8 24.93 13.41 29.71
N ALA A 9 24.51 12.15 29.85
CA ALA A 9 23.11 11.78 30.04
C ALA A 9 22.60 12.24 31.41
N VAL A 10 23.43 12.13 32.45
CA VAL A 10 23.12 12.60 33.80
C VAL A 10 22.95 14.13 33.82
N SER A 11 23.88 14.89 33.24
CA SER A 11 23.77 16.36 33.16
C SER A 11 22.52 16.81 32.37
N ASN A 12 22.18 16.10 31.29
CA ASN A 12 20.97 16.38 30.53
C ASN A 12 19.69 16.12 31.32
N LEU A 13 19.67 15.07 32.16
CA LEU A 13 18.54 14.76 33.03
C LEU A 13 18.38 15.81 34.14
N ILE A 14 19.48 16.22 34.78
CA ILE A 14 19.49 17.27 35.81
C ILE A 14 18.94 18.57 35.25
N ARG A 15 19.43 19.00 34.08
CA ARG A 15 18.97 20.21 33.41
C ARG A 15 17.47 20.16 33.06
N LYS A 16 16.98 19.02 32.59
CA LYS A 16 15.54 18.82 32.31
C LYS A 16 14.69 18.94 33.58
N ASN A 17 15.15 18.37 34.71
CA ASN A 17 14.44 18.46 35.98
C ASN A 17 14.40 19.87 36.56
N ILE A 18 15.48 20.65 36.40
CA ILE A 18 15.53 22.05 36.82
C ILE A 18 14.53 22.89 36.01
N ASN A 19 14.50 22.72 34.69
CA ASN A 19 13.57 23.46 33.82
C ASN A 19 12.09 23.11 34.08
N LYS A 20 11.80 21.83 34.40
CA LYS A 20 10.46 21.38 34.80
C LYS A 20 9.98 22.03 36.09
N LYS A 21 10.86 22.13 37.11
CA LYS A 21 10.53 22.82 38.37
C LYS A 21 10.32 24.33 38.20
N ALA A 22 10.97 24.94 37.22
CA ALA A 22 10.85 26.37 36.92
C ALA A 22 9.56 26.72 36.13
N GLY A 23 8.64 25.78 35.91
CA GLY A 23 7.42 26.00 35.12
C GLY A 23 7.66 26.12 33.61
N ASN A 24 8.91 25.98 33.16
CA ASN A 24 9.29 25.96 31.75
C ASN A 24 9.17 24.54 31.19
N ASP A 25 8.02 23.90 31.40
CA ASP A 25 7.67 22.63 30.76
C ASP A 25 7.35 22.90 29.29
N THR A 26 8.38 23.23 28.51
CA THR A 26 8.31 22.98 27.06
C THR A 26 8.16 21.48 26.94
N ALA A 27 6.96 21.03 26.55
CA ALA A 27 6.67 19.64 26.23
C ALA A 27 7.86 19.08 25.45
N LEU A 28 8.29 17.85 25.78
CA LEU A 28 9.24 17.13 24.95
C LEU A 28 8.66 17.13 23.54
N SER A 29 9.09 18.07 22.71
CA SER A 29 8.85 18.00 21.28
C SER A 29 9.49 16.67 20.93
N LEU A 30 8.66 15.69 20.62
CA LEU A 30 9.06 14.48 19.98
C LEU A 30 9.76 14.95 18.72
N VAL A 31 11.08 15.17 18.78
CA VAL A 31 11.85 15.62 17.64
C VAL A 31 11.68 14.50 16.65
N LYS A 32 10.81 14.72 15.66
CA LYS A 32 10.57 13.75 14.59
C LYS A 32 11.95 13.35 14.08
N PRO A 33 12.27 12.05 13.98
CA PRO A 33 13.57 11.65 13.47
C PRO A 33 13.76 12.31 12.11
N ARG A 34 14.84 13.10 12.01
CA ARG A 34 15.16 13.90 10.85
C ARG A 34 15.50 12.93 9.72
N GLY A 35 14.55 12.72 8.80
CA GLY A 35 14.72 11.82 7.67
C GLY A 35 13.42 11.31 7.08
N SER A 36 12.46 12.18 6.75
CA SER A 36 11.55 11.82 5.67
C SER A 36 12.39 11.77 4.40
N SER A 37 12.43 10.61 3.74
CA SER A 37 13.15 10.50 2.47
C SER A 37 12.55 11.50 1.48
N LYS A 38 13.39 12.19 0.70
CA LYS A 38 13.00 13.22 -0.29
C LYS A 38 12.01 12.70 -1.36
N LEU A 39 11.70 11.41 -1.35
CA LEU A 39 10.84 10.72 -2.31
C LEU A 39 9.35 10.71 -1.90
N HIS A 40 8.99 11.12 -0.68
CA HIS A 40 7.59 11.28 -0.24
C HIS A 40 7.17 12.74 -0.39
N THR A 41 7.14 13.23 -1.63
CA THR A 41 6.53 14.54 -1.89
C THR A 41 5.02 14.38 -1.82
N LEU A 42 4.31 15.30 -1.14
CA LEU A 42 2.85 15.27 -1.02
C LEU A 42 2.17 15.05 -2.39
N GLY A 43 2.68 15.70 -3.44
CA GLY A 43 2.16 15.51 -4.81
C GLY A 43 2.28 14.09 -5.37
N LEU A 44 3.28 13.30 -4.97
CA LEU A 44 3.38 11.89 -5.37
C LEU A 44 2.35 11.04 -4.61
N VAL A 45 2.15 11.33 -3.31
CA VAL A 45 1.14 10.65 -2.48
C VAL A 45 -0.25 10.91 -3.04
N ASP A 46 -0.59 12.17 -3.34
CA ASP A 46 -1.88 12.56 -3.92
C ASP A 46 -2.11 11.91 -5.29
N ALA A 47 -1.08 11.82 -6.14
CA ALA A 47 -1.16 11.19 -7.44
C ALA A 47 -1.40 9.68 -7.33
N ILE A 48 -0.71 9.01 -6.41
CA ILE A 48 -0.91 7.58 -6.12
C ILE A 48 -2.31 7.35 -5.53
N GLU A 49 -2.78 8.22 -4.63
CA GLU A 49 -4.12 8.13 -4.05
C GLU A 49 -5.20 8.26 -5.13
N LYS A 50 -5.06 9.21 -6.05
CA LYS A 50 -5.99 9.36 -7.19
C LYS A 50 -6.04 8.11 -8.06
N ASP A 51 -4.88 7.54 -8.39
CA ASP A 51 -4.79 6.32 -9.19
C ASP A 51 -5.40 5.10 -8.48
N LEU A 52 -5.41 5.09 -7.15
CA LEU A 52 -6.01 4.02 -6.35
C LEU A 52 -7.51 4.23 -6.08
N SER A 53 -8.00 5.48 -6.16
CA SER A 53 -9.41 5.83 -5.93
C SER A 53 -10.31 5.47 -7.12
N GLY A 54 -9.74 5.45 -8.33
CA GLY A 54 -10.44 5.09 -9.57
C GLY A 54 -10.99 3.66 -9.59
N PRO A 55 -11.93 3.36 -10.52
CA PRO A 55 -12.55 2.03 -10.61
C PRO A 55 -11.51 0.93 -10.91
N ASN A 56 -10.50 1.21 -11.72
CA ASN A 56 -9.44 0.24 -11.98
C ASN A 56 -8.13 0.72 -11.35
N PRO A 57 -7.88 0.41 -10.06
CA PRO A 57 -6.69 0.88 -9.38
C PRO A 57 -5.44 0.29 -10.03
N LEU A 58 -4.44 1.14 -10.24
CA LEU A 58 -3.16 0.69 -10.78
C LEU A 58 -2.46 -0.25 -9.80
N THR A 59 -1.77 -1.26 -10.34
CA THR A 59 -0.89 -2.11 -9.54
C THR A 59 0.35 -1.33 -9.11
N PRO A 60 1.00 -1.68 -7.98
CA PRO A 60 2.24 -1.03 -7.56
C PRO A 60 3.34 -1.03 -8.64
N SER A 61 3.38 -2.06 -9.48
CA SER A 61 4.28 -2.13 -10.64
C SER A 61 3.93 -1.14 -11.76
N ALA A 62 2.64 -0.97 -12.07
CA ALA A 62 2.19 -0.02 -13.09
C ALA A 62 2.42 1.42 -12.62
N SER A 63 2.12 1.71 -11.35
CA SER A 63 2.43 3.01 -10.75
C SER A 63 3.95 3.27 -10.70
N SER A 64 4.76 2.23 -10.49
CA SER A 64 6.23 2.35 -10.49
C SER A 64 6.75 2.82 -11.85
N LEU A 65 6.25 2.22 -12.92
CA LEU A 65 6.57 2.61 -14.29
C LEU A 65 6.09 4.04 -14.60
N LYS A 66 4.87 4.39 -14.19
CA LYS A 66 4.26 5.71 -14.47
C LYS A 66 5.02 6.87 -13.80
N TYR A 67 5.42 6.68 -12.55
CA TYR A 67 6.03 7.76 -11.76
C TYR A 67 7.56 7.71 -11.71
N GLY A 68 8.19 6.67 -12.29
CA GLY A 68 9.64 6.50 -12.25
C GLY A 68 10.18 6.22 -10.84
N VAL A 69 9.34 5.67 -9.96
CA VAL A 69 9.66 5.42 -8.55
C VAL A 69 9.67 3.91 -8.31
N SER A 70 10.55 3.41 -7.45
CA SER A 70 10.61 1.97 -7.16
C SER A 70 9.29 1.43 -6.61
N ALA A 71 8.93 0.20 -7.00
CA ALA A 71 7.70 -0.44 -6.53
C ALA A 71 7.66 -0.62 -5.00
N THR A 72 8.82 -0.75 -4.35
CA THR A 72 8.94 -0.82 -2.88
C THR A 72 8.63 0.52 -2.22
N THR A 73 9.02 1.64 -2.81
CA THR A 73 8.62 2.98 -2.35
C THR A 73 7.11 3.17 -2.50
N ILE A 74 6.52 2.75 -3.61
CA ILE A 74 5.07 2.83 -3.80
C ILE A 74 4.33 1.96 -2.77
N ALA A 75 4.80 0.74 -2.52
CA ALA A 75 4.24 -0.10 -1.46
C ALA A 75 4.34 0.56 -0.08
N ARG A 76 5.45 1.24 0.23
CA ARG A 76 5.61 2.01 1.47
C ARG A 76 4.63 3.17 1.57
N VAL A 77 4.49 3.97 0.52
CA VAL A 77 3.49 5.06 0.47
C VAL A 77 2.09 4.51 0.72
N ILE A 78 1.73 3.42 0.04
CA ILE A 78 0.44 2.77 0.23
C ILE A 78 0.24 2.32 1.67
N SER A 79 1.22 1.63 2.27
CA SER A 79 1.09 1.09 3.63
C SER A 79 1.14 2.14 4.74
N GLN A 80 1.99 3.16 4.59
CA GLN A 80 2.26 4.16 5.63
C GLN A 80 1.40 5.40 5.49
N ASP A 81 1.28 5.92 4.27
CA ASP A 81 0.62 7.21 4.00
C ASP A 81 -0.87 7.02 3.62
N LEU A 82 -1.23 5.86 3.03
CA LEU A 82 -2.61 5.54 2.60
C LEU A 82 -3.27 4.41 3.41
N GLU A 83 -2.74 4.10 4.60
CA GLU A 83 -3.27 3.09 5.54
C GLU A 83 -3.45 1.68 4.94
N GLY A 84 -2.75 1.36 3.85
CA GLY A 84 -2.93 0.09 3.14
C GLY A 84 -4.26 -0.05 2.41
N LYS A 85 -5.02 1.05 2.22
CA LYS A 85 -6.30 1.06 1.52
C LYS A 85 -6.11 0.93 0.00
N VAL A 86 -5.72 -0.26 -0.45
CA VAL A 86 -5.72 -0.60 -1.87
C VAL A 86 -7.10 -1.13 -2.25
N ARG A 87 -7.80 -0.41 -3.13
CA ARG A 87 -9.02 -0.93 -3.74
C ARG A 87 -8.70 -2.18 -4.56
N LYS A 88 -9.54 -3.20 -4.45
CA LYS A 88 -9.45 -4.39 -5.32
C LYS A 88 -9.90 -4.00 -6.72
N LYS A 89 -9.36 -4.65 -7.75
CA LYS A 89 -9.76 -4.45 -9.16
C LYS A 89 -11.30 -4.40 -9.28
N CYS A 90 -11.83 -3.39 -9.97
CA CYS A 90 -13.26 -3.35 -10.23
C CYS A 90 -13.70 -4.54 -11.08
N ARG A 91 -14.87 -5.05 -10.73
CA ARG A 91 -15.56 -6.07 -11.51
C ARG A 91 -16.22 -5.39 -12.70
N VAL A 92 -15.83 -5.76 -13.92
CA VAL A 92 -16.35 -5.16 -15.18
C VAL A 92 -17.89 -5.19 -15.24
N HIS A 93 -18.49 -6.26 -14.74
CA HIS A 93 -19.94 -6.36 -14.55
C HIS A 93 -20.30 -6.96 -13.20
N ALA A 94 -21.29 -6.36 -12.52
CA ALA A 94 -21.97 -7.03 -11.43
C ALA A 94 -22.73 -8.23 -12.00
N LEU A 95 -22.25 -9.44 -11.72
CA LEU A 95 -22.96 -10.64 -12.16
C LEU A 95 -24.22 -10.81 -11.32
N SER A 96 -25.33 -11.09 -11.97
CA SER A 96 -26.50 -11.61 -11.28
C SER A 96 -26.20 -12.99 -10.70
N ASN A 97 -26.95 -13.39 -9.66
CA ASN A 97 -26.83 -14.73 -9.06
C ASN A 97 -27.01 -15.85 -10.10
N LYS A 98 -27.87 -15.62 -11.10
CA LYS A 98 -28.09 -16.54 -12.22
C LYS A 98 -26.83 -16.70 -13.08
N GLN A 99 -26.19 -15.59 -13.45
CA GLN A 99 -24.94 -15.61 -14.23
C GLN A 99 -23.80 -16.24 -13.44
N ALA A 100 -23.69 -15.94 -12.15
CA ALA A 100 -22.69 -16.56 -11.27
C ALA A 100 -22.87 -18.08 -11.19
N LYS A 101 -24.11 -18.56 -11.00
CA LYS A 101 -24.44 -19.99 -10.97
C LYS A 101 -24.13 -20.67 -12.29
N GLN A 102 -24.47 -20.05 -13.42
CA GLN A 102 -24.14 -20.58 -14.75
C GLN A 102 -22.63 -20.71 -14.96
N ARG A 103 -21.82 -19.73 -14.54
CA ARG A 103 -20.37 -19.81 -14.64
C ARG A 103 -19.79 -20.91 -13.76
N LEU A 104 -20.31 -21.06 -12.54
CA LEU A 104 -19.88 -22.09 -11.60
C LEU A 104 -20.20 -23.51 -12.11
N ASP A 105 -21.35 -23.70 -12.76
CA ASP A 105 -21.73 -25.00 -13.33
C ASP A 105 -20.98 -25.31 -14.64
N ARG A 106 -20.82 -24.33 -15.53
CA ARG A 106 -20.23 -24.54 -16.86
C ARG A 106 -18.70 -24.56 -16.85
N GLY A 107 -18.05 -23.80 -15.97
CA GLY A 107 -16.60 -23.67 -15.92
C GLY A 107 -15.89 -25.02 -15.74
N PRO A 108 -16.18 -25.79 -14.68
CA PRO A 108 -15.57 -27.10 -14.46
C PRO A 108 -15.86 -28.10 -15.58
N ARG A 109 -17.06 -28.05 -16.19
CA ARG A 109 -17.43 -28.91 -17.33
C ARG A 109 -16.56 -28.59 -18.55
N LEU A 110 -16.38 -27.32 -18.86
CA LEU A 110 -15.52 -26.88 -19.95
C LEU A 110 -14.07 -27.30 -19.69
N LEU A 111 -13.55 -27.09 -18.48
CA LEU A 111 -12.19 -27.50 -18.10
C LEU A 111 -11.97 -29.00 -18.26
N ARG A 112 -12.93 -29.83 -17.84
CA ARG A 112 -12.91 -31.28 -18.07
C ARG A 112 -12.91 -31.62 -19.56
N TYR A 113 -13.72 -30.92 -20.35
CA TYR A 113 -13.85 -31.16 -21.78
C TYR A 113 -12.56 -30.82 -22.56
N ILE A 114 -11.94 -29.69 -22.26
CA ILE A 114 -10.71 -29.23 -22.93
C ILE A 114 -9.43 -29.88 -22.38
N ASN A 115 -9.54 -30.73 -21.35
CA ASN A 115 -8.40 -31.42 -20.76
C ASN A 115 -7.61 -32.24 -21.81
N GLY A 116 -6.30 -32.34 -21.63
CA GLY A 116 -5.38 -32.94 -22.60
C GLY A 116 -4.97 -31.98 -23.73
N ARG A 117 -4.85 -32.49 -24.97
CA ARG A 117 -4.45 -31.69 -26.15
C ARG A 117 -5.64 -31.14 -26.95
N LYS A 118 -6.87 -31.25 -26.44
CA LYS A 118 -8.10 -30.86 -27.15
C LYS A 118 -8.24 -29.35 -27.35
N TRP A 119 -7.58 -28.54 -26.52
CA TRP A 119 -7.55 -27.08 -26.68
C TRP A 119 -7.01 -26.62 -28.05
N LYS A 120 -6.17 -27.44 -28.71
CA LYS A 120 -5.62 -27.14 -30.04
C LYS A 120 -6.66 -27.05 -31.14
N ASN A 121 -7.85 -27.60 -30.90
CA ASN A 121 -8.95 -27.64 -31.86
C ASN A 121 -10.02 -26.59 -31.54
N VAL A 122 -9.80 -25.73 -30.55
CA VAL A 122 -10.76 -24.68 -30.16
C VAL A 122 -10.54 -23.44 -31.03
N VAL A 123 -11.59 -23.01 -31.71
CA VAL A 123 -11.63 -21.75 -32.47
C VAL A 123 -12.60 -20.81 -31.75
N THR A 124 -12.19 -19.57 -31.50
CA THR A 124 -13.01 -18.54 -30.85
C THR A 124 -13.25 -17.38 -31.81
N ILE A 125 -14.47 -16.84 -31.83
CA ILE A 125 -14.87 -15.68 -32.63
C ILE A 125 -15.44 -14.65 -31.66
N ASP A 126 -15.04 -13.39 -31.83
CA ASP A 126 -15.54 -12.24 -31.06
C ASP A 126 -15.67 -11.05 -32.03
N GLU A 127 -16.73 -10.26 -31.88
CA GLU A 127 -16.96 -9.06 -32.68
C GLU A 127 -16.64 -7.83 -31.82
N ALA A 128 -15.82 -6.91 -32.36
CA ALA A 128 -15.37 -5.71 -31.66
C ALA A 128 -16.34 -4.53 -31.84
#